data_AF-A0A0F9QDK9-F1
#
_entry.id   AF-A0A0F9QDK9-F1
#
_cell.length_a   1.000
_cell.length_b   1.000
_cell.length_c   1.000
_cell.angle_alpha   90.00
_cell.angle_beta   90.00
_cell.angle_gamma   90.00
#
_symmetry.space_group_name_H-M   'P 1'
#
loop_
_entity.id
_entity.type
_entity.pdbx_description
1 polymer ?
#
loop_
_entity_poly.entity_id
_entity_poly.type
_entity_poly.pdbx_seq_one_letter_code
_entity_poly.pdbx_strand_id
1 'polypeptide(L)'
;MNFFDALRTKRFLITADVVPPKGVNISKMLSRIDSLVSKVDAMNVVDLPGSVMRVSPLPIALLLKERGLEPILQMTCRDRNRLALQADLLGAYILGITNILALTGDEIDLSDDPGVKPVFDLDSIELLKAARKLEKGHDLGGNPLRGSPKFCIGAVVDPGADPVEPEIEKMQRKVEAGAEFFQTQPIFDIKVFAEFLEKAGKAEAPILGGVLL
;
A
#
# COMPACT_ATOMS: atom_id res chain seq x y z
N MET A 1 8.48 -18.06 -1.99
CA MET A 1 7.57 -17.83 -0.85
C MET A 1 6.85 -16.54 -1.16
N ASN A 2 5.52 -16.48 -1.03
CA ASN A 2 4.80 -15.24 -1.28
C ASN A 2 5.05 -14.24 -0.12
N PHE A 3 4.78 -12.96 -0.34
CA PHE A 3 5.01 -11.92 0.66
C PHE A 3 4.20 -12.15 1.95
N PHE A 4 2.96 -12.62 1.82
CA PHE A 4 2.07 -12.90 2.95
C PHE A 4 2.62 -13.91 3.95
N ASP A 5 3.20 -15.00 3.45
CA ASP A 5 3.83 -16.03 4.26
C ASP A 5 5.13 -15.50 4.86
N ALA A 6 5.90 -14.71 4.09
CA ALA A 6 7.15 -14.12 4.55
C ALA A 6 6.96 -13.21 5.78
N LEU A 7 5.88 -12.41 5.80
CA LEU A 7 5.50 -11.55 6.94
C LEU A 7 5.30 -12.30 8.26
N ARG A 8 4.98 -13.60 8.22
CA ARG A 8 4.76 -14.44 9.41
C ARG A 8 6.00 -15.18 9.87
N THR A 9 7.10 -15.05 9.13
CA THR A 9 8.38 -15.62 9.52
C THR A 9 9.12 -14.68 10.48
N LYS A 10 10.11 -15.22 11.21
CA LYS A 10 11.04 -14.39 12.02
C LYS A 10 12.23 -13.85 11.20
N ARG A 11 12.18 -13.96 9.87
CA ARG A 11 13.25 -13.49 8.99
C ARG A 11 13.11 -11.98 8.80
N PHE A 12 14.25 -11.29 8.74
CA PHE A 12 14.28 -9.90 8.34
C PHE A 12 13.88 -9.77 6.86
N LEU A 13 12.86 -8.95 6.59
CA LEU A 13 12.35 -8.73 5.24
C LEU A 13 12.91 -7.44 4.64
N ILE A 14 13.23 -7.47 3.36
CA ILE A 14 13.69 -6.31 2.59
C ILE A 14 12.69 -6.06 1.47
N THR A 15 12.07 -4.89 1.47
CA THR A 15 11.22 -4.42 0.36
C THR A 15 11.86 -3.21 -0.31
N ALA A 16 11.53 -2.98 -1.57
CA ALA A 16 11.97 -1.79 -2.30
C ALA A 16 10.81 -1.12 -3.04
N ASP A 17 10.91 0.19 -3.22
CA ASP A 17 9.87 0.98 -3.89
C ASP A 17 10.25 1.23 -5.34
N VAL A 18 9.28 1.04 -6.24
CA VAL A 18 9.37 1.51 -7.61
C VAL A 18 8.34 2.61 -7.84
N VAL A 19 8.83 3.78 -8.26
CA VAL A 19 8.00 4.92 -8.65
C VAL A 19 7.77 4.87 -10.16
N PRO A 20 6.52 4.73 -10.62
CA PRO A 20 6.24 4.67 -12.06
C PRO A 20 6.60 5.95 -12.84
N PRO A 21 6.82 5.80 -14.16
CA PRO A 21 6.85 6.83 -15.20
C PRO A 21 6.01 8.07 -15.01
N LYS A 22 6.51 9.28 -15.29
CA LYS A 22 5.65 10.28 -15.96
C LYS A 22 5.78 10.06 -17.47
N GLY A 23 4.89 9.22 -18.02
CA GLY A 23 4.91 8.80 -19.42
C GLY A 23 5.19 7.31 -19.64
N VAL A 24 5.15 6.87 -20.90
CA VAL A 24 5.12 5.44 -21.28
C VAL A 24 6.50 4.78 -21.43
N ASN A 25 7.59 5.56 -21.43
CA ASN A 25 8.93 4.99 -21.53
C ASN A 25 9.37 4.45 -20.15
N ILE A 26 9.21 3.13 -19.98
CA ILE A 26 9.52 2.41 -18.75
C ILE A 26 10.88 1.70 -18.76
N SER A 27 11.67 1.82 -19.84
CA SER A 27 12.93 1.05 -20.03
C SER A 27 13.92 1.20 -18.88
N LYS A 28 14.18 2.43 -18.42
CA LYS A 28 15.08 2.72 -17.29
C LYS A 28 14.57 2.14 -15.98
N MET A 29 13.25 2.17 -15.76
CA MET A 29 12.63 1.60 -14.58
C MET A 29 12.76 0.07 -14.59
N LEU A 30 12.48 -0.57 -15.72
CA LEU A 30 12.64 -2.03 -15.87
C LEU A 30 14.09 -2.47 -15.64
N SER A 31 15.07 -1.77 -16.22
CA SER A 31 16.49 -2.08 -15.98
C SER A 31 16.87 -2.02 -14.49
N ARG A 32 16.28 -1.12 -13.71
CA ARG A 32 16.49 -1.04 -12.25
C ARG A 32 15.79 -2.19 -11.52
N ILE A 33 14.54 -2.49 -11.87
CA ILE A 33 13.80 -3.63 -11.34
C ILE A 33 14.59 -4.93 -11.54
N ASP A 34 15.11 -5.15 -12.75
CA ASP A 34 15.85 -6.37 -13.10
C ASP A 34 17.11 -6.53 -12.22
N SER A 35 17.73 -5.42 -11.79
CA SER A 35 18.87 -5.44 -10.87
C SER A 35 18.55 -5.80 -9.41
N LEU A 36 17.25 -5.77 -9.04
CA LEU A 36 16.72 -6.07 -7.70
C LEU A 36 16.05 -7.44 -7.60
N VAL A 37 15.83 -8.13 -8.73
CA VAL A 37 15.33 -9.51 -8.75
C VAL A 37 16.22 -10.37 -7.84
N SER A 38 15.59 -11.20 -7.00
CA SER A 38 16.22 -12.04 -5.96
C SER A 38 16.95 -11.32 -4.80
N LYS A 39 16.94 -9.98 -4.75
CA LYS A 39 17.56 -9.19 -3.65
C LYS A 39 16.55 -8.63 -2.66
N VAL A 40 15.27 -8.65 -3.02
CA VAL A 40 14.16 -8.14 -2.22
C VAL A 40 13.07 -9.20 -2.11
N ASP A 41 12.34 -9.16 -1.00
CA ASP A 41 11.23 -10.05 -0.70
C ASP A 41 9.94 -9.64 -1.39
N ALA A 42 9.76 -8.33 -1.59
CA ALA A 42 8.66 -7.75 -2.33
C ALA A 42 9.02 -6.35 -2.83
N MET A 43 8.25 -5.83 -3.78
CA MET A 43 8.41 -4.47 -4.27
C MET A 43 7.10 -3.69 -4.21
N ASN A 44 7.12 -2.53 -3.58
CA ASN A 44 6.00 -1.60 -3.62
C ASN A 44 5.94 -0.92 -4.98
N VAL A 45 4.76 -0.89 -5.59
CA VAL A 45 4.49 -0.04 -6.75
C VAL A 45 3.73 1.19 -6.26
N VAL A 46 4.42 2.32 -6.28
CA VAL A 46 3.92 3.56 -5.69
C VAL A 46 2.82 4.17 -6.56
N ASP A 47 1.74 4.65 -5.93
CA ASP A 47 0.56 5.20 -6.60
C ASP A 47 0.52 6.72 -6.51
N LEU A 48 0.92 7.39 -7.61
CA LEU A 48 0.86 8.84 -7.78
C LEU A 48 1.43 9.63 -6.56
N PRO A 49 2.71 9.40 -6.19
CA PRO A 49 3.32 10.07 -5.04
C PRO A 49 3.40 11.58 -5.25
N GLY A 50 3.13 12.34 -4.20
CA GLY A 50 3.09 13.80 -4.21
C GLY A 50 1.92 14.36 -5.03
N SER A 51 0.87 13.57 -5.25
CA SER A 51 -0.27 13.95 -6.10
C SER A 51 0.10 14.26 -7.55
N VAL A 52 1.22 13.70 -8.05
CA VAL A 52 1.72 13.93 -9.42
C VAL A 52 1.33 12.78 -10.35
N MET A 53 0.73 13.12 -11.50
CA MET A 53 0.30 12.13 -12.51
C MET A 53 1.48 11.32 -13.06
N ARG A 54 1.34 10.00 -12.96
CA ARG A 54 2.27 8.96 -13.42
C ARG A 54 1.48 7.77 -13.96
N VAL A 55 2.19 6.80 -14.53
CA VAL A 55 1.61 5.52 -14.92
C VAL A 55 0.94 4.87 -13.71
N SER A 56 -0.29 4.38 -13.90
CA SER A 56 -1.03 3.63 -12.87
C SER A 56 -0.17 2.46 -12.34
N PRO A 57 -0.25 2.14 -11.04
CA PRO A 57 0.59 1.11 -10.45
C PRO A 57 0.24 -0.32 -10.92
N LEU A 58 -1.01 -0.57 -11.35
CA LEU A 58 -1.47 -1.94 -11.65
C LEU A 58 -0.71 -2.62 -12.81
N PRO A 59 -0.50 -1.98 -13.99
CA PRO A 59 0.34 -2.55 -15.05
C PRO A 59 1.78 -2.82 -14.61
N ILE A 60 2.35 -1.95 -13.76
CA ILE A 60 3.72 -2.14 -13.28
C ILE A 60 3.80 -3.33 -12.32
N ALA A 61 2.81 -3.50 -11.45
CA ALA A 61 2.71 -4.67 -10.57
C ALA A 61 2.64 -5.99 -11.36
N LEU A 62 1.92 -6.02 -12.49
CA LEU A 62 1.91 -7.17 -13.39
C LEU A 62 3.30 -7.45 -13.98
N LEU A 63 4.00 -6.41 -14.45
CA LEU A 63 5.37 -6.54 -14.99
C LEU A 63 6.39 -7.02 -13.95
N LEU A 64 6.21 -6.65 -12.68
CA LEU A 64 7.01 -7.19 -11.56
C LEU A 64 6.75 -8.70 -11.40
N LYS A 65 5.47 -9.09 -11.42
CA LYS A 65 5.07 -10.49 -11.27
C LYS A 65 5.60 -11.38 -12.40
N GLU A 66 5.58 -10.89 -13.64
CA GLU A 66 6.17 -11.56 -14.81
C GLU A 66 7.70 -11.78 -14.66
N ARG A 67 8.36 -11.00 -13.80
CA ARG A 67 9.79 -11.12 -13.46
C ARG A 67 10.04 -11.98 -12.22
N GLY A 68 9.01 -12.61 -11.65
CA GLY A 68 9.12 -13.43 -10.45
C GLY A 68 9.28 -12.63 -9.15
N LEU A 69 8.93 -11.35 -9.16
CA LEU A 69 8.87 -10.52 -7.95
C LEU A 69 7.45 -10.54 -7.36
N GLU A 70 7.36 -10.31 -6.05
CA GLU A 70 6.10 -10.13 -5.33
C GLU A 70 5.72 -8.64 -5.28
N PRO A 71 4.73 -8.18 -6.07
CA PRO A 71 4.30 -6.79 -6.01
C PRO A 71 3.45 -6.52 -4.77
N ILE A 72 3.65 -5.35 -4.16
CA ILE A 72 2.72 -4.72 -3.22
C ILE A 72 2.11 -3.52 -3.94
N LEU A 73 0.84 -3.61 -4.29
CA LEU A 73 0.14 -2.57 -5.02
C LEU A 73 -0.31 -1.48 -4.04
N GLN A 74 0.27 -0.29 -4.13
CA GLN A 74 -0.26 0.85 -3.40
C GLN A 74 -1.55 1.32 -4.07
N MET A 75 -2.55 1.63 -3.24
CA MET A 75 -3.84 2.14 -3.70
C MET A 75 -4.23 3.36 -2.87
N THR A 76 -4.26 4.50 -3.54
CA THR A 76 -4.56 5.80 -2.95
C THR A 76 -6.04 6.18 -3.16
N CYS A 77 -6.71 6.62 -2.09
CA CYS A 77 -8.11 7.05 -2.12
C CYS A 77 -8.32 8.50 -2.60
N ARG A 78 -7.29 9.36 -2.53
CA ARG A 78 -7.34 10.78 -2.93
C ARG A 78 -7.99 11.00 -4.29
N ASP A 79 -7.63 10.21 -5.31
CA ASP A 79 -8.02 10.44 -6.70
C ASP A 79 -9.12 9.49 -7.22
N ARG A 80 -9.65 8.57 -6.39
CA ARG A 80 -10.62 7.53 -6.82
C ARG A 80 -11.78 7.41 -5.85
N ASN A 81 -12.98 7.16 -6.40
CA ASN A 81 -14.16 6.89 -5.57
C ASN A 81 -14.25 5.40 -5.19
N ARG A 82 -15.20 5.05 -4.32
CA ARG A 82 -15.41 3.67 -3.86
C ARG A 82 -15.69 2.67 -4.97
N LEU A 83 -16.24 3.10 -6.11
CA LEU A 83 -16.50 2.21 -7.25
C LEU A 83 -15.18 1.86 -7.94
N ALA A 84 -14.39 2.87 -8.26
CA ALA A 84 -13.08 2.70 -8.88
C ALA A 84 -12.14 1.87 -8.01
N LEU A 85 -12.06 2.18 -6.71
CA LEU A 85 -11.20 1.44 -5.77
C LEU A 85 -11.57 -0.04 -5.66
N GLN A 86 -12.86 -0.38 -5.58
CA GLN A 86 -13.29 -1.78 -5.55
C GLN A 86 -13.06 -2.49 -6.88
N ALA A 87 -13.27 -1.79 -8.02
CA ALA A 87 -12.98 -2.34 -9.34
C ALA A 87 -11.49 -2.66 -9.50
N ASP A 88 -10.61 -1.76 -9.05
CA ASP A 88 -9.15 -1.95 -9.09
C ASP A 88 -8.70 -3.11 -8.19
N LEU A 89 -9.29 -3.27 -6.99
CA LEU A 89 -9.03 -4.42 -6.11
C LEU A 89 -9.39 -5.75 -6.79
N LEU A 90 -10.56 -5.84 -7.44
CA LEU A 90 -10.97 -7.04 -8.17
C LEU A 90 -10.07 -7.30 -9.39
N GLY A 91 -9.70 -6.25 -10.12
CA GLY A 91 -8.75 -6.32 -11.24
C GLY A 91 -7.38 -6.84 -10.81
N ALA A 92 -6.84 -6.30 -9.71
CA ALA A 92 -5.60 -6.77 -9.11
C ALA A 92 -5.67 -8.26 -8.75
N TYR A 93 -6.77 -8.69 -8.10
CA TYR A 93 -6.96 -10.09 -7.75
C TYR A 93 -7.00 -11.02 -8.96
N ILE A 94 -7.67 -10.63 -10.06
CA ILE A 94 -7.71 -11.41 -11.31
C ILE A 94 -6.32 -11.60 -11.91
N LEU A 95 -5.45 -10.58 -11.80
CA LEU A 95 -4.05 -10.66 -12.22
C LEU A 95 -3.17 -11.38 -11.18
N GLY A 96 -3.79 -11.85 -10.09
CA GLY A 96 -3.18 -12.50 -8.93
C GLY A 96 -2.21 -11.59 -8.16
N ILE A 97 -2.48 -10.30 -8.16
CA ILE A 97 -1.82 -9.30 -7.31
C ILE A 97 -2.67 -9.20 -6.05
N THR A 98 -2.20 -9.82 -4.97
CA THR A 98 -2.97 -9.96 -3.73
C THR A 98 -2.40 -9.16 -2.57
N ASN A 99 -1.20 -8.60 -2.70
CA ASN A 99 -0.62 -7.73 -1.68
C ASN A 99 -0.97 -6.28 -2.00
N ILE A 100 -1.72 -5.64 -1.11
CA ILE A 100 -2.25 -4.29 -1.29
C ILE A 100 -1.77 -3.43 -0.12
N LEU A 101 -1.43 -2.17 -0.38
CA LEU A 101 -1.17 -1.16 0.65
C LEU A 101 -2.22 -0.05 0.52
N ALA A 102 -3.12 0.04 1.51
CA ALA A 102 -4.20 1.01 1.53
C ALA A 102 -3.71 2.38 2.02
N LEU A 103 -3.91 3.41 1.20
CA LEU A 103 -3.46 4.77 1.45
C LEU A 103 -4.62 5.76 1.32
N THR A 104 -4.71 6.71 2.25
CA THR A 104 -5.62 7.85 2.06
C THR A 104 -5.13 8.71 0.88
N GLY A 105 -3.82 8.92 0.77
CA GLY A 105 -3.18 9.74 -0.24
C GLY A 105 -2.62 11.03 0.33
N ASP A 106 -1.72 11.65 -0.44
CA ASP A 106 -1.14 12.95 -0.10
C ASP A 106 -2.17 14.08 -0.25
N GLU A 107 -1.87 15.24 0.33
CA GLU A 107 -2.67 16.44 0.07
C GLU A 107 -2.65 16.80 -1.41
N ILE A 108 -3.79 17.23 -1.93
CA ILE A 108 -3.93 17.54 -3.36
C ILE A 108 -3.14 18.79 -3.76
N ASP A 109 -2.89 19.70 -2.81
CA ASP A 109 -2.14 20.94 -3.01
C ASP A 109 -0.67 20.71 -3.38
N LEU A 110 -0.15 19.48 -3.19
CA LEU A 110 1.19 19.09 -3.63
C LEU A 110 1.26 18.77 -5.13
N SER A 111 0.11 18.66 -5.80
CA SER A 111 -0.01 18.36 -7.23
C SER A 111 0.70 19.38 -8.11
N ASP A 112 1.24 18.92 -9.23
CA ASP A 112 1.78 19.77 -10.30
C ASP A 112 0.71 20.24 -11.30
N ASP A 113 -0.54 19.83 -11.10
CA ASP A 113 -1.73 20.31 -11.79
C ASP A 113 -2.62 21.11 -10.81
N PRO A 114 -2.69 22.44 -10.95
CA PRO A 114 -3.50 23.29 -10.06
C PRO A 114 -5.01 23.16 -10.28
N GLY A 115 -5.46 22.52 -11.37
CA GLY A 115 -6.87 22.36 -11.69
C GLY A 115 -7.47 21.04 -11.20
N VAL A 116 -6.64 20.13 -10.67
CA VAL A 116 -7.10 18.81 -10.23
C VAL A 116 -8.02 18.94 -9.01
N LYS A 117 -9.03 18.08 -8.94
CA LYS A 117 -9.95 18.01 -7.80
C LYS A 117 -9.74 16.70 -7.05
N PRO A 118 -9.73 16.72 -5.71
CA PRO A 118 -9.69 15.50 -4.94
C PRO A 118 -11.05 14.78 -4.99
N VAL A 119 -11.03 13.48 -4.77
CA VAL A 119 -12.21 12.63 -4.63
C VAL A 119 -12.46 12.28 -3.16
N PHE A 120 -11.48 11.66 -2.47
CA PHE A 120 -11.55 11.27 -1.05
C PHE A 120 -12.91 10.68 -0.61
N ASP A 121 -13.53 9.85 -1.47
CA ASP A 121 -14.80 9.19 -1.13
C ASP A 121 -14.61 8.11 -0.04
N LEU A 122 -13.39 7.63 0.11
CA LEU A 122 -12.94 6.74 1.19
C LEU A 122 -11.63 7.26 1.77
N ASP A 123 -11.33 6.92 3.02
CA ASP A 123 -9.96 6.95 3.57
C ASP A 123 -9.31 5.55 3.56
N SER A 124 -8.07 5.44 4.05
CA SER A 124 -7.37 4.14 4.15
C SER A 124 -8.07 3.11 5.04
N ILE A 125 -8.78 3.53 6.10
CA ILE A 125 -9.54 2.64 6.99
C ILE A 125 -10.78 2.12 6.25
N GLU A 126 -11.46 2.98 5.49
CA GLU A 126 -12.61 2.60 4.69
C GLU A 126 -12.23 1.71 3.51
N LEU A 127 -11.06 1.93 2.89
CA LEU A 127 -10.52 1.04 1.86
C LEU A 127 -10.19 -0.36 2.42
N LEU A 128 -9.61 -0.44 3.63
CA LEU A 128 -9.41 -1.71 4.33
C LEU A 128 -10.75 -2.44 4.51
N LYS A 129 -11.78 -1.75 5.01
CA LYS A 129 -13.14 -2.30 5.17
C LYS A 129 -13.75 -2.73 3.84
N ALA A 130 -13.52 -1.98 2.77
CA ALA A 130 -13.97 -2.32 1.41
C ALA A 130 -13.36 -3.64 0.97
N ALA A 131 -12.03 -3.79 1.06
CA ALA A 131 -11.34 -5.02 0.72
C ALA A 131 -11.87 -6.21 1.53
N ARG A 132 -12.02 -6.07 2.87
CA ARG A 132 -12.57 -7.12 3.72
C ARG A 132 -14.03 -7.47 3.41
N LYS A 133 -14.83 -6.52 2.89
CA LYS A 133 -16.19 -6.81 2.44
C LYS A 133 -16.20 -7.58 1.12
N LEU A 134 -15.32 -7.24 0.17
CA LEU A 134 -15.13 -7.99 -1.06
C LEU A 134 -14.75 -9.45 -0.77
N GLU A 135 -13.84 -9.69 0.19
CA GLU A 135 -13.47 -11.06 0.60
C GLU A 135 -14.63 -11.87 1.19
N LYS A 136 -15.65 -11.19 1.74
CA LYS A 136 -16.91 -11.79 2.19
C LYS A 136 -17.93 -11.95 1.04
N GLY A 137 -17.50 -11.72 -0.21
CA GLY A 137 -18.32 -11.90 -1.41
C GLY A 137 -19.34 -10.79 -1.64
N HIS A 138 -19.13 -9.58 -1.10
CA HIS A 138 -20.05 -8.45 -1.29
C HIS A 138 -19.30 -7.15 -1.59
N ASP A 139 -19.87 -6.29 -2.42
CA ASP A 139 -19.37 -4.91 -2.58
C ASP A 139 -19.77 -4.01 -1.38
N LEU A 140 -19.27 -2.78 -1.34
CA LEU A 140 -19.61 -1.78 -0.33
C LEU A 140 -21.11 -1.46 -0.28
N GLY A 141 -21.81 -1.53 -1.40
CA GLY A 141 -23.27 -1.40 -1.47
C GLY A 141 -24.04 -2.59 -0.87
N GLY A 142 -23.37 -3.73 -0.65
CA GLY A 142 -23.99 -4.96 -0.18
C GLY A 142 -24.48 -5.87 -1.31
N ASN A 143 -24.14 -5.58 -2.56
CA ASN A 143 -24.47 -6.45 -3.69
C ASN A 143 -23.57 -7.69 -3.69
N PRO A 144 -24.10 -8.89 -4.00
CA PRO A 144 -23.32 -10.11 -4.00
C PRO A 144 -22.36 -10.16 -5.20
N LEU A 145 -21.18 -10.73 -4.97
CA LEU A 145 -20.16 -10.99 -5.99
C LEU A 145 -20.21 -12.45 -6.46
N ARG A 146 -19.71 -12.69 -7.67
CA ARG A 146 -19.47 -14.04 -8.17
C ARG A 146 -18.04 -14.45 -7.81
N GLY A 147 -17.92 -15.21 -6.72
CA GLY A 147 -16.64 -15.52 -6.10
C GLY A 147 -16.17 -14.42 -5.15
N SER A 148 -15.13 -14.70 -4.37
CA SER A 148 -14.55 -13.74 -3.45
C SER A 148 -13.02 -13.70 -3.60
N PRO A 149 -12.41 -12.51 -3.66
CA PRO A 149 -10.97 -12.39 -3.60
C PRO A 149 -10.45 -12.73 -2.20
N LYS A 150 -9.12 -12.83 -2.10
CA LYS A 150 -8.39 -12.85 -0.83
C LYS A 150 -7.15 -11.98 -0.99
N PHE A 151 -6.92 -11.10 -0.03
CA PHE A 151 -5.84 -10.12 -0.04
C PHE A 151 -4.99 -10.22 1.22
N CYS A 152 -3.70 -9.93 1.06
CA CYS A 152 -2.83 -9.43 2.11
C CYS A 152 -2.88 -7.90 2.02
N ILE A 153 -3.71 -7.25 2.84
CA ILE A 153 -3.82 -5.79 2.80
C ILE A 153 -3.16 -5.17 4.03
N GLY A 154 -2.27 -4.22 3.79
CA GLY A 154 -1.59 -3.44 4.81
C GLY A 154 -1.96 -1.97 4.75
N ALA A 155 -1.39 -1.19 5.67
CA ALA A 155 -1.58 0.25 5.73
C ALA A 155 -0.28 0.97 6.11
N VAL A 156 -0.26 2.29 6.02
CA VAL A 156 0.89 3.10 6.44
C VAL A 156 0.71 3.61 7.87
N VAL A 157 1.81 3.82 8.58
CA VAL A 157 1.84 4.52 9.88
C VAL A 157 2.99 5.53 9.92
N ASP A 158 2.80 6.69 10.55
CA ASP A 158 3.86 7.69 10.70
C ASP A 158 4.47 7.68 12.13
N PRO A 159 5.63 7.05 12.34
CA PRO A 159 6.28 7.07 13.66
C PRO A 159 6.79 8.46 14.05
N GLY A 160 6.94 9.38 13.11
CA GLY A 160 7.40 10.75 13.33
C GLY A 160 6.28 11.76 13.61
N ALA A 161 5.02 11.33 13.67
CA ALA A 161 3.90 12.21 13.97
C ALA A 161 4.05 12.85 15.36
N ASP A 162 3.75 14.15 15.46
CA ASP A 162 3.78 14.91 16.71
C ASP A 162 2.49 15.73 16.87
N PRO A 163 1.63 15.41 17.87
CA PRO A 163 1.75 14.30 18.82
C PRO A 163 1.59 12.93 18.14
N VAL A 164 2.23 11.89 18.71
CA VAL A 164 2.26 10.53 18.12
C VAL A 164 1.03 9.70 18.50
N GLU A 165 0.39 10.04 19.62
CA GLU A 165 -0.74 9.29 20.19
C GLU A 165 -1.93 9.16 19.22
N PRO A 166 -2.37 10.22 18.50
CA PRO A 166 -3.43 10.09 17.49
C PRO A 166 -3.07 9.15 16.33
N GLU A 167 -1.79 9.08 15.96
CA GLU A 167 -1.34 8.20 14.89
C GLU A 167 -1.34 6.73 15.34
N ILE A 168 -1.02 6.46 16.62
CA ILE A 168 -1.17 5.14 17.22
C ILE A 168 -2.65 4.72 17.31
N GLU A 169 -3.54 5.62 17.73
CA GLU A 169 -4.99 5.35 17.73
C GLU A 169 -5.50 5.04 16.32
N LYS A 170 -5.04 5.79 15.31
CA LYS A 170 -5.36 5.54 13.90
C LYS A 170 -4.80 4.21 13.43
N MET A 171 -3.60 3.83 13.85
CA MET A 171 -3.00 2.52 13.57
C MET A 171 -3.86 1.39 14.15
N GLN A 172 -4.33 1.51 15.40
CA GLN A 172 -5.23 0.52 16.02
C GLN A 172 -6.54 0.38 15.24
N ARG A 173 -7.15 1.50 14.84
CA ARG A 173 -8.35 1.47 13.98
C ARG A 173 -8.11 0.79 12.62
N LYS A 174 -6.90 0.88 12.07
CA LYS A 174 -6.50 0.15 10.85
C LYS A 174 -6.37 -1.35 11.12
N VAL A 175 -5.84 -1.76 12.26
CA VAL A 175 -5.82 -3.17 12.70
C VAL A 175 -7.25 -3.71 12.80
N GLU A 176 -8.15 -3.00 13.48
CA GLU A 176 -9.56 -3.38 13.60
C GLU A 176 -10.29 -3.46 12.25
N ALA A 177 -9.92 -2.60 11.31
CA ALA A 177 -10.42 -2.63 9.93
C ALA A 177 -9.85 -3.79 9.09
N GLY A 178 -8.87 -4.52 9.63
CA GLY A 178 -8.28 -5.72 9.05
C GLY A 178 -6.95 -5.49 8.35
N ALA A 179 -6.14 -4.50 8.72
CA ALA A 179 -4.76 -4.40 8.25
C ALA A 179 -3.92 -5.58 8.77
N GLU A 180 -3.16 -6.22 7.89
CA GLU A 180 -2.33 -7.39 8.22
C GLU A 180 -0.84 -7.08 8.33
N PHE A 181 -0.41 -5.89 7.89
CA PHE A 181 0.93 -5.37 8.08
C PHE A 181 0.93 -3.85 7.98
N PHE A 182 2.00 -3.23 8.45
CA PHE A 182 2.23 -1.80 8.33
C PHE A 182 3.56 -1.51 7.64
N GLN A 183 3.59 -0.45 6.85
CA GLN A 183 4.82 0.20 6.40
C GLN A 183 4.91 1.59 7.04
N THR A 184 6.06 1.95 7.57
CA THR A 184 6.20 3.28 8.16
C THR A 184 6.45 4.35 7.10
N GLN A 185 6.10 5.59 7.39
CA GLN A 185 6.77 6.73 6.75
C GLN A 185 8.29 6.66 6.98
N PRO A 186 9.10 7.35 6.15
CA PRO A 186 10.55 7.34 6.28
C PRO A 186 11.04 7.69 7.69
N ILE A 187 11.87 6.80 8.24
CA ILE A 187 12.47 6.97 9.56
C ILE A 187 13.78 7.74 9.40
N PHE A 188 13.82 8.95 9.96
CA PHE A 188 15.04 9.78 10.00
C PHE A 188 15.76 9.74 11.36
N ASP A 189 15.03 9.43 12.44
CA ASP A 189 15.59 9.25 13.78
C ASP A 189 15.17 7.90 14.36
N ILE A 190 16.15 7.04 14.63
CA ILE A 190 15.92 5.72 15.19
C ILE A 190 15.34 5.77 16.61
N LYS A 191 15.62 6.84 17.38
CA LYS A 191 15.08 7.01 18.73
C LYS A 191 13.59 7.28 18.69
N VAL A 192 13.15 8.16 17.80
CA VAL A 192 11.72 8.44 17.57
C VAL A 192 11.00 7.17 17.16
N PHE A 193 11.59 6.36 16.28
CA PHE A 193 10.99 5.07 15.91
C PHE A 193 10.94 4.09 17.08
N ALA A 194 11.98 4.00 17.91
CA ALA A 194 11.98 3.14 19.09
C ALA A 194 10.89 3.55 20.10
N GLU A 195 10.76 4.85 20.39
CA GLU A 195 9.71 5.40 21.25
C GLU A 195 8.31 5.13 20.69
N PHE A 196 8.12 5.27 19.38
CA PHE A 196 6.88 4.90 18.72
C PHE A 196 6.54 3.42 18.94
N LEU A 197 7.49 2.51 18.75
CA LEU A 197 7.27 1.07 18.97
C LEU A 197 6.94 0.75 20.44
N GLU A 198 7.58 1.42 21.39
CA GLU A 198 7.28 1.27 22.81
C GLU A 198 5.84 1.71 23.13
N LYS A 199 5.42 2.87 22.61
CA LYS A 199 4.07 3.42 22.81
C LYS A 199 3.00 2.61 22.07
N ALA A 200 3.27 2.16 20.85
CA ALA A 200 2.38 1.30 20.08
C ALA A 200 2.21 -0.09 20.73
N GLY A 201 3.16 -0.48 21.59
CA GLY A 201 3.13 -1.73 22.33
C GLY A 201 3.36 -2.94 21.43
N LYS A 202 2.83 -4.09 21.85
CA LYS A 202 2.94 -5.31 21.06
C LYS A 202 2.03 -5.20 19.83
N ALA A 203 2.60 -4.77 18.71
CA ALA A 203 1.89 -4.67 17.44
C ALA A 203 1.27 -6.02 17.06
N GLU A 204 -0.04 -6.03 16.79
CA GLU A 204 -0.77 -7.23 16.36
C GLU A 204 -0.43 -7.64 14.92
N ALA A 205 0.13 -6.70 14.15
CA ALA A 205 0.57 -6.88 12.77
C ALA A 205 2.07 -6.52 12.61
N PRO A 206 2.83 -7.19 11.74
CA PRO A 206 4.22 -6.83 11.44
C PRO A 206 4.36 -5.39 10.93
N ILE A 207 5.42 -4.71 11.36
CA ILE A 207 5.76 -3.35 10.93
C ILE A 207 7.07 -3.40 10.14
N LEU A 208 7.05 -2.88 8.92
CA LEU A 208 8.21 -2.69 8.05
C LEU A 208 8.66 -1.23 8.15
N GLY A 209 9.85 -0.99 8.70
CA GLY A 209 10.44 0.34 8.81
C GLY A 209 10.92 0.86 7.45
N GLY A 210 10.41 2.01 7.02
CA GLY A 210 10.81 2.70 5.80
C GLY A 210 12.11 3.49 5.99
N VAL A 211 13.05 3.35 5.05
CA VAL A 211 14.32 4.09 5.03
C VAL A 211 14.49 4.74 3.66
N LEU A 212 14.82 6.03 3.64
CA LEU A 212 15.24 6.73 2.43
C LEU A 212 16.78 6.74 2.36
N LEU A 213 17.31 6.35 1.20
CA LEU A 213 18.75 6.25 0.92
C LEU A 213 19.24 7.39 0.03
#